data_AF-A0A8T3YQM7-F1
#
_entry.id   AF-A0A8T3YQM7-F1
#
_cell.length_a   1.000
_cell.length_b   1.000
_cell.length_c   1.000
_cell.angle_alpha   90.00
_cell.angle_beta   90.00
_cell.angle_gamma   90.00
#
_symmetry.space_group_name_H-M   'P 1'
#
loop_
_entity.id
_entity.type
_entity.pdbx_description
1 polymer ?
#
loop_
_entity_poly.entity_id
_entity_poly.type
_entity_poly.pdbx_seq_one_letter_code
_entity_poly.pdbx_strand_id
1 'polypeptide(L)'
;MVAILVWVAVLASLYAVIGIDDTDRQNCPYKSGGNPNASLRIAYFGNPFCIWCLILEPKLERLVEQKGRSFYIQYFDDRYCVNEAEAFGVQAVPFFVFNKSGVITPHAGYIEESDMRSIICQETGDC
;
A
#
# COMPACT_ATOMS: atom_id res chain seq x y z
N MET A 1 2.40 31.64 -32.79
CA MET A 1 1.49 31.81 -31.64
C MET A 1 0.46 30.69 -31.50
N VAL A 2 -0.26 30.31 -32.56
CA VAL A 2 -1.31 29.25 -32.50
C VAL A 2 -0.76 27.88 -32.09
N ALA A 3 0.42 27.48 -32.59
CA ALA A 3 1.00 26.17 -32.28
C ALA A 3 1.35 25.96 -30.80
N ILE A 4 1.76 27.02 -30.09
CA ILE A 4 2.15 26.92 -28.66
C ILE A 4 0.91 26.69 -27.80
N LEU A 5 -0.21 27.35 -28.11
CA LEU A 5 -1.48 27.18 -27.39
C LEU A 5 -2.04 25.76 -27.54
N VAL A 6 -1.84 25.13 -28.70
CA VAL A 6 -2.24 23.73 -28.93
C VAL A 6 -1.41 22.78 -28.06
N TRP A 7 -0.08 22.96 -27.97
CA TRP A 7 0.76 22.13 -27.12
C TRP A 7 0.47 22.30 -25.63
N VAL A 8 0.19 23.52 -25.17
CA VAL A 8 -0.22 23.79 -23.78
C VAL A 8 -1.56 23.13 -23.49
N ALA A 9 -2.52 23.21 -24.40
CA ALA A 9 -3.82 22.53 -24.25
C ALA A 9 -3.67 21.00 -24.21
N VAL A 10 -2.85 20.42 -25.08
CA VAL A 10 -2.58 18.98 -25.11
C VAL A 10 -1.89 18.52 -23.83
N LEU A 11 -0.88 19.25 -23.36
CA LEU A 11 -0.20 18.97 -22.09
C LEU A 11 -1.17 19.10 -20.90
N ALA A 12 -1.96 20.17 -20.82
CA ALA A 12 -2.94 20.36 -19.75
C ALA A 12 -4.01 19.26 -19.75
N SER A 13 -4.48 18.82 -20.92
CA SER A 13 -5.40 17.68 -21.03
C SER A 13 -4.75 16.36 -20.66
N LEU A 14 -3.46 16.16 -20.98
CA LEU A 14 -2.69 15.01 -20.49
C LEU A 14 -2.64 15.03 -18.96
N TYR A 15 -2.26 16.16 -18.34
CA TYR A 15 -2.22 16.33 -16.88
C TYR A 15 -3.58 16.08 -16.20
N ALA A 16 -4.69 16.50 -16.82
CA ALA A 16 -6.03 16.24 -16.31
C ALA A 16 -6.46 14.76 -16.45
N VAL A 17 -6.01 14.06 -17.50
CA VAL A 17 -6.28 12.62 -17.70
C VAL A 17 -5.44 11.75 -16.75
N ILE A 18 -4.26 12.21 -16.31
CA ILE A 18 -3.49 11.52 -15.26
C ILE A 18 -4.08 11.71 -13.86
N GLY A 19 -5.25 12.36 -13.74
CA GLY A 19 -5.99 12.65 -12.51
C GLY A 19 -5.61 11.74 -11.35
N ILE A 20 -4.59 12.14 -10.62
CA ILE A 20 -4.24 11.56 -9.33
C ILE A 20 -5.23 12.22 -8.39
N ASP A 21 -6.46 11.71 -8.40
CA ASP A 21 -7.42 12.04 -7.37
C ASP A 21 -6.91 11.40 -6.07
N ASP A 22 -6.00 12.13 -5.39
CA ASP A 22 -5.35 11.72 -4.14
C ASP A 22 -6.33 11.85 -2.95
N THR A 23 -7.60 12.19 -3.20
CA THR A 23 -8.61 12.41 -2.15
C THR A 23 -8.86 11.13 -1.35
N ASP A 24 -8.88 9.96 -2.00
CA ASP A 24 -9.07 8.69 -1.31
C ASP A 24 -7.91 8.36 -0.37
N ARG A 25 -6.67 8.74 -0.74
CA ARG A 25 -5.45 8.49 0.05
C ARG A 25 -5.38 9.26 1.36
N GLN A 26 -6.26 10.25 1.56
CA GLN A 26 -6.40 10.96 2.83
C GLN A 26 -7.14 10.13 3.90
N ASN A 27 -7.87 9.08 3.50
CA ASN A 27 -8.52 8.18 4.43
C ASN A 27 -7.48 7.26 5.09
N CYS A 28 -7.69 6.92 6.36
CA CYS A 28 -6.79 6.07 7.15
C CYS A 28 -7.57 4.87 7.71
N PRO A 29 -7.49 3.68 7.08
CA PRO A 29 -6.80 3.36 5.83
C PRO A 29 -7.55 3.86 4.57
N TYR A 30 -6.83 4.05 3.47
CA TYR A 30 -7.43 4.44 2.18
C TYR A 30 -7.88 3.25 1.35
N LYS A 31 -7.30 2.08 1.62
CA LYS A 31 -7.65 0.82 0.96
C LYS A 31 -7.52 -0.33 1.96
N SER A 32 -8.32 -1.36 1.77
CA SER A 32 -8.21 -2.61 2.52
C SER A 32 -8.53 -3.80 1.63
N GLY A 33 -8.08 -4.99 2.03
CA GLY A 33 -8.28 -6.22 1.27
C GLY A 33 -8.11 -7.48 2.10
N GLY A 34 -8.62 -8.60 1.59
CA GLY A 34 -8.56 -9.90 2.24
C GLY A 34 -9.71 -10.15 3.23
N ASN A 35 -9.48 -11.04 4.18
CA ASN A 35 -10.48 -11.54 5.11
C ASN A 35 -10.40 -10.79 6.44
N PRO A 36 -11.37 -9.94 6.79
CA PRO A 36 -11.31 -9.12 8.01
C PRO A 36 -11.28 -9.93 9.31
N ASN A 37 -11.62 -11.23 9.25
CA ASN A 37 -11.60 -12.16 10.37
C ASN A 37 -10.33 -13.02 10.41
N ALA A 38 -9.35 -12.79 9.52
CA ALA A 38 -8.10 -13.53 9.52
C ALA A 38 -7.25 -13.20 10.76
N SER A 39 -6.53 -14.19 11.26
CA SER A 39 -5.62 -14.04 12.41
C SER A 39 -4.40 -13.18 12.09
N LEU A 40 -3.95 -13.17 10.83
CA LEU A 40 -2.89 -12.33 10.33
C LEU A 40 -3.47 -11.03 9.76
N ARG A 41 -3.12 -9.90 10.36
CA ARG A 41 -3.45 -8.56 9.88
C ARG A 41 -2.17 -7.83 9.50
N ILE A 42 -2.20 -7.11 8.40
CA ILE A 42 -1.04 -6.41 7.83
C ILE A 42 -1.43 -4.94 7.69
N ALA A 43 -0.68 -4.02 8.29
CA ALA A 43 -0.74 -2.60 7.92
C ALA A 43 0.44 -2.29 7.01
N TYR A 44 0.16 -1.78 5.83
CA TYR A 44 1.15 -1.35 4.85
C TYR A 44 1.14 0.18 4.75
N PHE A 45 2.31 0.79 4.92
CA PHE A 45 2.52 2.22 4.75
C PHE A 45 3.35 2.47 3.48
N GLY A 46 2.84 3.35 2.62
CA GLY A 46 3.48 3.72 1.36
C GLY A 46 2.90 5.01 0.79
N ASN A 47 3.60 5.63 -0.17
CA ASN A 47 3.13 6.86 -0.83
C ASN A 47 3.50 6.85 -2.32
N PRO A 48 2.88 7.70 -3.16
CA PRO A 48 3.09 7.66 -4.60
C PRO A 48 4.43 8.29 -5.02
N PHE A 49 5.17 8.92 -4.10
CA PHE A 49 6.52 9.43 -4.34
C PHE A 49 7.61 8.38 -4.08
N CYS A 50 7.23 7.23 -3.48
CA CYS A 50 8.10 6.11 -3.21
C CYS A 50 8.07 5.11 -4.38
N ILE A 51 9.14 5.06 -5.18
CA ILE A 51 9.25 4.16 -6.35
C ILE A 51 9.01 2.70 -5.97
N TRP A 52 9.56 2.26 -4.84
CA TRP A 52 9.37 0.90 -4.34
C TRP A 52 7.92 0.62 -3.97
N CYS A 53 7.19 1.63 -3.48
CA CYS A 53 5.78 1.52 -3.12
C CYS A 53 4.90 1.36 -4.37
N LEU A 54 5.19 2.12 -5.43
CA LEU A 54 4.52 1.98 -6.73
C LEU A 54 4.68 0.58 -7.34
N ILE A 55 5.83 -0.07 -7.13
CA ILE A 55 6.09 -1.44 -7.60
C ILE A 55 5.40 -2.47 -6.69
N LEU A 56 5.35 -2.20 -5.39
CA LEU A 56 4.91 -3.15 -4.37
C LEU A 56 3.39 -3.22 -4.23
N GLU A 57 2.67 -2.10 -4.28
CA GLU A 57 1.22 -2.05 -4.15
C GLU A 57 0.50 -3.03 -5.12
N PRO A 58 0.80 -3.04 -6.45
CA PRO A 58 0.18 -4.01 -7.37
C PRO A 58 0.53 -5.47 -7.07
N LYS A 59 1.69 -5.74 -6.46
CA LYS A 59 2.06 -7.11 -6.02
C LYS A 59 1.21 -7.52 -4.82
N LEU A 60 1.01 -6.63 -3.85
CA LEU A 60 0.16 -6.87 -2.69
C LEU A 60 -1.30 -7.09 -3.10
N GLU A 61 -1.81 -6.33 -4.06
CA GLU A 61 -3.17 -6.50 -4.59
C GLU A 61 -3.37 -7.88 -5.23
N ARG A 62 -2.45 -8.30 -6.09
CA ARG A 62 -2.47 -9.66 -6.66
C ARG A 62 -2.38 -10.73 -5.57
N LEU A 63 -1.65 -10.48 -4.49
CA LEU A 63 -1.55 -11.40 -3.37
C LEU A 63 -2.86 -11.50 -2.59
N VAL A 64 -3.58 -10.38 -2.40
CA VAL A 64 -4.92 -10.37 -1.82
C VAL A 64 -5.90 -11.17 -2.68
N GLU A 65 -5.86 -11.02 -4.01
CA GLU A 65 -6.72 -11.80 -4.91
C GLU A 65 -6.47 -13.31 -4.78
N GLN A 66 -5.22 -13.73 -4.63
CA GLN A 66 -4.84 -15.14 -4.59
C GLN A 66 -4.97 -15.79 -3.21
N LYS A 67 -4.64 -15.05 -2.15
CA LYS A 67 -4.44 -15.57 -0.79
C LYS A 67 -5.18 -14.78 0.29
N GLY A 68 -6.03 -13.83 -0.10
CA GLY A 68 -6.73 -12.93 0.82
C GLY A 68 -7.68 -13.62 1.81
N ARG A 69 -7.94 -14.92 1.70
CA ARG A 69 -8.68 -15.67 2.75
C ARG A 69 -7.88 -15.81 4.04
N SER A 70 -6.56 -15.79 3.95
CA SER A 70 -5.65 -16.15 5.04
C SER A 70 -5.10 -14.96 5.80
N PHE A 71 -5.26 -13.74 5.26
CA PHE A 71 -4.83 -12.51 5.91
C PHE A 71 -5.78 -11.35 5.58
N TYR A 72 -5.68 -10.30 6.38
CA TYR A 72 -6.27 -9.00 6.12
C TYR A 72 -5.17 -7.96 5.94
N ILE A 73 -5.31 -7.06 4.97
CA ILE A 73 -4.35 -5.97 4.76
C ILE A 73 -5.06 -4.61 4.69
N GLN A 74 -4.45 -3.60 5.29
CA GLN A 74 -4.85 -2.20 5.24
C GLN A 74 -3.70 -1.36 4.69
N TYR A 75 -4.02 -0.41 3.81
CA TYR A 75 -3.06 0.46 3.15
C TYR A 75 -3.21 1.88 3.68
N PHE A 76 -2.10 2.47 4.09
CA PHE A 76 -2.01 3.81 4.68
C PHE A 76 -1.03 4.65 3.88
N ASP A 77 -1.39 5.90 3.64
CA ASP A 77 -0.48 6.87 3.02
C ASP A 77 0.23 7.64 4.14
N ASP A 78 1.54 7.46 4.30
CA ASP A 78 2.30 8.04 5.42
C ASP A 78 2.32 9.58 5.37
N ARG A 79 2.00 10.19 4.22
CA ARG A 79 1.85 11.65 4.11
C ARG A 79 0.60 12.18 4.82
N TYR A 80 -0.44 11.35 4.93
CA TYR A 80 -1.75 11.75 5.47
C TYR A 80 -2.09 11.05 6.79
N CYS A 81 -1.72 9.78 6.93
CA CYS A 81 -1.98 8.93 8.10
C CYS A 81 -0.84 9.02 9.13
N VAL A 82 -0.51 10.25 9.54
CA VAL A 82 0.64 10.53 10.43
C VAL A 82 0.46 9.89 11.80
N ASN A 83 -0.75 9.94 12.36
CA ASN A 83 -1.03 9.37 13.69
C ASN A 83 -0.83 7.85 13.70
N GLU A 84 -1.28 7.16 12.65
CA GLU A 84 -1.10 5.72 12.48
C GLU A 84 0.38 5.37 12.26
N ALA A 85 1.07 6.14 11.41
CA ALA A 85 2.50 5.96 11.14
C ALA A 85 3.33 6.13 12.43
N GLU A 86 3.06 7.17 13.22
CA GLU A 86 3.73 7.41 14.51
C GLU A 86 3.44 6.30 15.53
N ALA A 87 2.18 5.84 15.62
CA ALA A 87 1.79 4.78 16.55
C ALA A 87 2.55 3.46 16.31
N PHE A 88 2.97 3.20 15.07
CA PHE A 88 3.76 2.03 14.70
C PHE A 88 5.26 2.30 14.55
N GLY A 89 5.71 3.53 14.80
CA GLY A 89 7.13 3.91 14.67
C GLY A 89 7.65 3.85 13.23
N VAL A 90 6.79 4.18 12.25
CA VAL A 90 7.16 4.22 10.83
C VAL A 90 8.14 5.38 10.61
N GLN A 91 9.37 5.07 10.18
CA GLN A 91 10.42 6.08 9.90
C GLN A 91 10.68 6.27 8.41
N ALA A 92 10.31 5.29 7.59
CA ALA A 92 10.48 5.31 6.14
C ALA A 92 9.51 4.31 5.50
N VAL A 93 9.09 4.60 4.27
CA VAL A 93 8.26 3.70 3.46
C VAL A 93 9.07 3.05 2.32
N PRO A 94 8.70 1.85 1.84
CA PRO A 94 7.58 1.03 2.31
C PRO A 94 7.82 0.47 3.72
N PHE A 95 6.75 0.33 4.49
CA PHE A 95 6.80 -0.22 5.84
C PHE A 95 5.63 -1.16 6.07
N PHE A 96 5.88 -2.25 6.79
CA PHE A 96 4.88 -3.23 7.14
C PHE A 96 4.77 -3.39 8.65
N VAL A 97 3.54 -3.56 9.12
CA VAL A 97 3.27 -4.01 10.49
C VAL A 97 2.46 -5.29 10.39
N PHE A 98 3.06 -6.39 10.81
CA PHE A 98 2.37 -7.66 10.92
C PHE A 98 1.80 -7.78 12.33
N ASN A 99 0.50 -8.07 12.43
CA ASN A 99 -0.17 -8.39 13.67
C ASN A 99 -0.77 -9.78 13.56
N LYS A 100 -0.20 -10.73 14.30
CA LYS A 100 -0.74 -12.08 14.42
C LYS A 100 -1.17 -12.33 15.85
N SER A 101 -2.47 -12.51 16.04
CA SER A 101 -3.05 -12.84 17.35
C SER A 101 -2.59 -11.89 18.47
N GLY A 102 -2.41 -10.60 18.15
CA GLY A 102 -1.97 -9.56 19.09
C GLY A 102 -0.45 -9.34 19.17
N VAL A 103 0.36 -10.19 18.53
CA VAL A 103 1.81 -9.99 18.43
C VAL A 103 2.11 -9.08 17.24
N ILE A 104 2.62 -7.88 17.53
CA ILE A 104 2.98 -6.85 16.54
C ILE A 104 4.46 -6.98 16.17
N THR A 105 4.75 -7.11 14.88
CA THR A 105 6.10 -7.18 14.32
C THR A 105 6.26 -6.15 13.21
N PRO A 106 7.04 -5.08 13.43
CA PRO A 106 7.35 -4.11 12.38
C PRO A 106 8.40 -4.66 11.41
N HIS A 107 8.29 -4.27 10.16
CA HIS A 107 9.27 -4.57 9.12
C HIS A 107 9.47 -3.34 8.23
N ALA A 108 10.63 -2.72 8.36
CA ALA A 108 11.00 -1.58 7.54
C ALA A 108 11.52 -2.04 6.17
N GLY A 109 11.14 -1.32 5.12
CA GLY A 109 11.65 -1.53 3.78
C GLY A 109 10.82 -2.50 2.94
N TYR A 110 11.34 -2.68 1.74
CA TYR A 110 10.67 -3.44 0.68
C TYR A 110 10.77 -4.95 0.95
N ILE A 111 9.68 -5.67 0.68
CA ILE A 111 9.58 -7.12 0.79
C ILE A 111 9.25 -7.67 -0.59
N GLU A 112 10.04 -8.63 -1.08
CA GLU A 112 9.72 -9.30 -2.35
C GLU A 112 8.45 -10.15 -2.23
N GLU A 113 7.78 -10.38 -3.35
CA GLU A 113 6.53 -11.15 -3.37
C GLU A 113 6.72 -12.58 -2.83
N SER A 114 7.87 -13.21 -3.11
CA SER A 114 8.23 -14.53 -2.58
C SER A 114 8.39 -14.54 -1.06
N ASP A 115 8.94 -13.48 -0.51
CA ASP A 115 9.18 -13.36 0.93
C ASP A 115 7.87 -13.08 1.65
N MET A 116 7.02 -12.23 1.07
CA MET A 116 5.66 -12.01 1.56
C MET A 116 4.83 -13.30 1.56
N ARG A 117 4.94 -14.11 0.50
CA ARG A 117 4.29 -15.45 0.46
C ARG A 117 4.84 -16.37 1.53
N SER A 118 6.15 -16.37 1.75
CA SER A 118 6.78 -17.17 2.79
C SER A 118 6.32 -16.76 4.18
N ILE A 119 6.21 -15.45 4.45
CA ILE A 119 5.63 -14.92 5.70
C ILE A 119 4.18 -15.39 5.86
N ILE A 120 3.34 -15.24 4.84
CA ILE A 120 1.94 -15.70 4.92
C ILE A 120 1.86 -17.20 5.18
N CYS A 121 2.64 -18.02 4.46
CA CYS A 121 2.69 -19.48 4.65
C CYS A 121 3.16 -19.84 6.07
N GLN A 122 4.20 -19.18 6.60
CA GLN A 122 4.69 -19.39 7.97
C GLN A 122 3.64 -18.96 9.01
N GLU A 123 2.95 -17.85 8.77
CA GLU A 123 2.06 -17.27 9.76
C GLU A 123 0.66 -17.89 9.76
N THR A 124 0.21 -18.44 8.63
CA THR A 124 -1.17 -18.91 8.44
C THR A 124 -1.27 -20.39 8.08
N GLY A 125 -0.18 -21.02 7.62
CA GLY A 125 -0.17 -22.36 7.05
C GLY A 125 -0.69 -22.43 5.61
N ASP A 126 -1.12 -21.31 5.02
CA ASP A 126 -1.62 -21.24 3.64
C ASP A 126 -0.46 -21.04 2.66
N CYS A 127 0.09 -22.17 2.21
CA CYS A 127 1.06 -22.30 1.13
C CYS A 127 0.27 -22.81 -0.10
#